data_AF-A0A017HGY4-F1
#
_entry.id   AF-A0A017HGY4-F1
#
_cell.length_a   1.000
_cell.length_b   1.000
_cell.length_c   1.000
_cell.angle_alpha   90.00
_cell.angle_beta   90.00
_cell.angle_gamma   90.00
#
_symmetry.space_group_name_H-M   'P 1'
#
loop_
_entity.id
_entity.type
_entity.pdbx_description
1 polymer ?
#
loop_
_entity_poly.entity_id
_entity_poly.type
_entity_poly.pdbx_seq_one_letter_code
_entity_poly.pdbx_strand_id
1 'polypeptide(L)' 'MVLSGGLATLPLREARELFEKEYLLTQINRFGGNISRTAAFVGMERSALHRKLKSLGVVTGLKTTPRLVYAEEG' A
#
# COMPACT_ATOMS: atom_id res chain seq x y z
N MET A 1 1.98 22.96 1.77
CA MET A 1 2.00 21.71 0.99
C MET A 1 0.66 21.63 0.27
N VAL A 2 0.58 22.24 -0.92
CA VAL A 2 -0.64 22.24 -1.73
C VAL A 2 -0.78 20.84 -2.32
N LEU A 3 -1.90 20.18 -2.03
CA LEU A 3 -2.27 18.92 -2.65
C LEU A 3 -2.49 19.20 -4.14
N SER A 4 -1.46 18.93 -4.95
CA SER A 4 -1.45 19.17 -6.39
C SER A 4 -2.73 18.62 -7.03
N GLY A 5 -3.44 19.48 -7.76
CA GLY A 5 -4.79 19.26 -8.29
C GLY A 5 -5.00 18.04 -9.20
N GLY A 6 -3.95 17.25 -9.50
CA GLY A 6 -4.05 15.98 -10.21
C GLY A 6 -4.58 14.80 -9.37
N LEU A 7 -4.53 14.87 -8.03
CA LEU A 7 -5.16 13.85 -7.17
C LEU A 7 -6.68 14.06 -7.05
N ALA A 8 -7.15 15.30 -7.20
CA ALA A 8 -8.57 15.64 -7.11
C ALA A 8 -9.36 15.30 -8.40
N THR A 9 -8.66 14.99 -9.50
CA THR A 9 -9.28 14.55 -10.77
C THR A 9 -9.44 13.04 -10.87
N LEU A 10 -8.81 12.28 -9.97
CA LEU A 10 -8.98 10.83 -9.92
C LEU A 10 -10.30 10.50 -9.21
N PRO A 11 -11.08 9.53 -9.72
CA PRO A 11 -12.25 9.03 -9.02
C PRO A 11 -11.88 8.65 -7.59
N LEU A 12 -12.72 9.01 -6.61
CA LEU A 12 -12.52 8.69 -5.17
C LEU A 12 -12.15 7.22 -4.94
N ARG A 13 -12.70 6.34 -5.79
CA ARG A 13 -12.39 4.91 -5.82
C ARG A 13 -10.90 4.63 -6.05
N GLU A 14 -10.32 5.26 -7.06
CA GLU A 14 -8.94 5.03 -7.49
C GLU A 14 -7.94 5.62 -6.48
N ALA A 15 -8.23 6.81 -5.94
CA ALA A 15 -7.47 7.40 -4.85
C ALA A 15 -7.50 6.51 -3.58
N ARG A 16 -8.65 5.90 -3.26
CA ARG A 16 -8.78 4.93 -2.16
C ARG A 16 -7.97 3.67 -2.41
N GLU A 17 -8.02 3.12 -3.62
CA GLU A 17 -7.26 1.91 -3.98
C GLU A 17 -5.75 2.14 -3.90
N LEU A 18 -5.26 3.30 -4.37
CA LEU A 18 -3.85 3.70 -4.23
C LEU A 18 -3.43 3.85 -2.77
N PHE A 19 -4.21 4.58 -1.97
CA PHE A 19 -3.93 4.72 -0.54
C PHE A 19 -3.92 3.37 0.19
N GLU A 20 -4.93 2.52 -0.06
CA GLU A 20 -5.04 1.22 0.59
C GLU A 20 -3.84 0.33 0.26
N LYS A 21 -3.38 0.34 -1.00
CA LYS A 21 -2.20 -0.40 -1.44
C LYS A 21 -0.93 0.06 -0.72
N GLU A 22 -0.64 1.35 -0.73
CA GLU A 22 0.55 1.93 -0.09
C GLU A 22 0.52 1.75 1.44
N TYR A 23 -0.66 1.90 2.05
CA TYR A 23 -0.87 1.67 3.48
C TYR A 23 -0.54 0.23 3.86
N LEU A 24 -1.13 -0.75 3.18
CA LEU A 24 -0.89 -2.16 3.48
C LEU A 24 0.58 -2.55 3.25
N LEU A 25 1.19 -2.08 2.15
CA LEU A 25 2.63 -2.28 1.88
C LEU A 25 3.51 -1.74 3.01
N THR A 26 3.24 -0.52 3.44
CA THR A 26 3.99 0.14 4.53
C THR A 26 3.86 -0.63 5.84
N GLN A 27 2.66 -1.10 6.18
CA GLN A 27 2.45 -1.91 7.38
C GLN A 27 3.16 -3.27 7.28
N ILE A 28 3.09 -3.94 6.14
CA ILE A 28 3.76 -5.23 5.93
C ILE A 28 5.27 -5.08 6.05
N ASN A 29 5.84 -4.02 5.46
CA ASN A 29 7.26 -3.73 5.55
C ASN A 29 7.67 -3.41 7.00
N ARG A 30 6.84 -2.68 7.75
CA ARG A 30 7.04 -2.39 9.18
C ARG A 30 7.12 -3.66 10.02
N PHE A 31 6.35 -4.69 9.69
CA PHE A 31 6.40 -6.00 10.36
C PHE A 31 7.38 -6.99 9.70
N GLY A 32 8.29 -6.52 8.83
CA GLY A 32 9.32 -7.35 8.20
C GLY A 32 8.78 -8.42 7.25
N GLY A 33 7.65 -8.15 6.59
CA GLY A 33 6.98 -9.13 5.73
C GLY A 33 6.05 -10.10 6.48
N ASN A 34 5.85 -9.91 7.79
CA ASN A 34 4.95 -10.77 8.57
C ASN A 34 3.48 -10.40 8.33
N ILE A 35 2.85 -11.12 7.40
CA ILE A 35 1.44 -10.94 7.02
C ILE A 35 0.50 -11.19 8.20
N SER A 36 0.79 -12.15 9.07
CA SER A 36 -0.07 -12.46 10.24
C SER A 36 -0.09 -11.31 11.25
N ARG A 37 1.08 -10.73 11.57
CA ARG A 37 1.16 -9.56 12.46
C ARG A 37 0.51 -8.33 11.83
N THR A 38 0.73 -8.14 10.54
CA THR A 38 0.09 -7.05 9.79
C THR A 38 -1.43 -7.19 9.82
N ALA A 39 -1.95 -8.37 9.52
CA ALA A 39 -3.38 -8.70 9.52
C ALA A 39 -4.03 -8.41 10.88
N ALA A 40 -3.39 -8.85 11.96
CA ALA A 40 -3.82 -8.54 13.33
C ALA A 40 -3.83 -7.02 13.60
N PHE A 41 -2.82 -6.28 13.13
CA PHE A 41 -2.72 -4.84 13.32
C PHE A 41 -3.75 -4.04 12.52
N VAL A 42 -3.98 -4.39 11.26
CA VAL A 42 -4.97 -3.73 10.40
C VAL A 42 -6.41 -4.22 10.66
N GLY A 43 -6.59 -5.22 11.54
CA GLY A 43 -7.89 -5.80 11.84
C GLY A 43 -8.47 -6.64 10.70
N MET A 44 -7.63 -7.17 9.81
CA MET A 44 -8.04 -8.06 8.72
C MET A 44 -7.73 -9.51 9.06
N GLU A 45 -8.54 -10.43 8.56
CA GLU A 45 -8.13 -11.83 8.53
C GLU A 45 -6.90 -12.02 7.64
N ARG A 46 -5.95 -12.85 8.08
CA ARG A 46 -4.73 -13.17 7.33
C ARG A 46 -5.01 -13.58 5.88
N SER A 47 -5.99 -14.46 5.69
CA SER A 47 -6.38 -14.97 4.37
C SER A 47 -6.99 -13.89 3.48
N ALA A 48 -7.77 -12.98 4.06
CA ALA A 48 -8.35 -11.84 3.36
C ALA A 48 -7.25 -10.84 2.94
N LEU A 49 -6.32 -10.52 3.84
CA LEU A 49 -5.18 -9.66 3.55
C LEU A 49 -4.31 -10.27 2.44
N HIS A 50 -3.97 -11.56 2.52
CA HIS A 50 -3.18 -12.24 1.50
C HIS A 50 -3.86 -12.24 0.12
N ARG A 51 -5.17 -12.50 0.07
CA ARG A 51 -5.96 -12.42 -1.17
C ARG A 51 -6.01 -10.99 -1.72
N LYS A 52 -6.15 -9.99 -0.85
CA LYS A 52 -6.17 -8.58 -1.23
C LYS A 52 -4.84 -8.10 -1.78
N LEU A 53 -3.73 -8.49 -1.15
CA LEU A 53 -2.38 -8.21 -1.65
C LEU A 53 -2.15 -8.82 -3.04
N LYS A 54 -2.55 -10.07 -3.24
CA LYS A 54 -2.51 -10.72 -4.55
C LYS A 54 -3.35 -9.98 -5.59
N SER A 55 -4.54 -9.51 -5.22
CA SER A 55 -5.42 -8.73 -6.10
C SER A 55 -4.85 -7.35 -6.44
N LEU A 56 -4.07 -6.75 -5.53
CA LEU A 56 -3.41 -5.45 -5.71
C LEU A 56 -2.03 -5.57 -6.40
N GLY A 57 -1.63 -6.78 -6.79
CA GLY A 57 -0.33 -7.07 -7.42
C GLY A 57 0.86 -6.98 -6.45
N VAL A 58 0.61 -7.02 -5.14
CA VAL A 58 1.64 -6.93 -4.11
C VAL A 58 2.05 -8.33 -3.69
N VAL A 59 3.25 -8.75 -4.11
CA VAL A 59 3.85 -10.02 -3.67
C VAL A 59 4.67 -9.76 -2.42
N THR A 60 4.21 -10.27 -1.27
CA THR A 60 4.91 -10.16 0.03
C THR A 60 6.06 -11.15 0.18
N GLY A 61 6.80 -11.37 -0.91
CA GLY A 61 8.07 -12.07 -0.92
C GLY A 61 9.14 -11.03 -1.26
N LEU A 62 9.98 -10.71 -0.29
CA LEU A 62 11.22 -9.92 -0.37
C LEU A 62 11.60 -9.38 -1.77
N LYS A 63 11.82 -8.05 -1.82
CA LYS A 63 12.30 -7.18 -2.92
C LYS A 63 11.21 -6.46 -3.71
N THR A 64 10.67 -5.41 -3.10
CA THR A 64 10.42 -4.16 -3.83
C THR A 64 10.65 -3.05 -2.83
N THR A 65 11.86 -2.50 -2.87
CA THR A 65 12.02 -1.07 -2.71
C THR A 65 11.18 -0.43 -3.82
N PRO A 66 10.05 0.24 -3.54
CA PRO A 66 9.55 1.19 -4.49
C PRO A 66 10.55 2.34 -4.39
N ARG A 67 11.46 2.39 -5.34
CA ARG A 67 12.06 3.63 -5.77
C ARG A 67 10.89 4.47 -6.32
N LEU A 68 10.10 5.02 -5.40
CA LEU A 68 9.16 6.11 -5.57
C LEU A 68 9.77 7.17 -4.65
N VAL A 69 10.84 7.87 -5.03
CA VAL A 69 10.82 8.90 -6.09
C VAL A 69 9.50 9.67 -6.08
N TYR A 70 9.10 10.11 -4.90
CA TYR A 70 8.41 11.39 -4.75
C TYR A 70 9.43 12.41 -4.27
N ALA A 71 10.41 12.70 -5.14
CA ALA A 71 11.31 13.84 -5.02
C ALA A 71 11.95 14.08 -6.41
N GLU A 72 11.12 14.36 -7.41
CA GLU A 72 11.56 15.19 -8.53
C GLU A 72 11.06 16.60 -8.21
N GLU A 73 12.00 17.51 -7.89
CA GLU A 73 12.05 18.93 -8.28
C GLU A 73 12.98 19.68 -7.32
N GLY A 74 14.13 20.05 -7.87
CA GLY A 74 15.25 20.76 -7.26
C GLY A 74 16.48 20.63 -8.12
#